data_AF-A0A925Q0I3-F1
#
_entry.id   AF-A0A925Q0I3-F1
#
_cell.length_a   1.000
_cell.length_b   1.000
_cell.length_c   1.000
_cell.angle_alpha   90.00
_cell.angle_beta   90.00
_cell.angle_gamma   90.00
#
_symmetry.space_group_name_H-M   'P 1'
#
loop_
_entity.id
_entity.type
_entity.pdbx_description
1 polymer ?
#
loop_
_entity_poly.entity_id
_entity_poly.type
_entity_poly.pdbx_seq_one_letter_code
_entity_poly.pdbx_strand_id
1 'polypeptide(L)' 'MSSKRALVVDDSKSARAFLSRILERHEIAVDAAESAEAAIEYLTRNKPDV' A
#
# COMPACT_ATOMS: atom_id res chain seq x y z
N MET A 1 -12.63 14.47 6.49
CA MET A 1 -12.55 13.01 6.66
C MET A 1 -11.16 12.60 6.19
N SER A 2 -10.30 12.10 7.08
CA SER A 2 -8.96 11.61 6.67
C SER A 2 -9.16 10.26 5.98
N SER A 3 -9.03 10.22 4.65
CA SER A 3 -9.00 8.95 3.91
C SER A 3 -7.77 8.18 4.38
N LYS A 4 -7.98 7.07 5.09
CA LYS A 4 -6.86 6.23 5.55
C LYS A 4 -6.06 5.75 4.35
N ARG A 5 -4.74 5.71 4.48
CA ARG A 5 -3.82 5.21 3.45
C ARG A 5 -3.04 4.00 3.95
N ALA A 6 -2.98 2.96 3.13
CA ALA A 6 -2.24 1.74 3.39
C ALA A 6 -1.08 1.57 2.40
N LEU A 7 0.07 1.09 2.86
CA LEU A 7 1.17 0.63 2.01
C LEU A 7 1.24 -0.89 2.01
N VAL A 8 1.08 -1.50 0.84
CA VAL A 8 1.15 -2.97 0.67
C VAL A 8 2.50 -3.34 0.10
N VAL A 9 3.22 -4.23 0.79
CA VAL A 9 4.54 -4.72 0.38
C VAL A 9 4.50 -6.23 0.22
N ASP A 10 4.65 -6.71 -1.01
CA ASP A 10 4.64 -8.14 -1.33
C ASP A 10 5.40 -8.37 -2.65
N ASP A 11 6.14 -9.46 -2.81
CA ASP A 11 6.91 -9.77 -4.02
C ASP A 11 6.02 -10.29 -5.16
N SER A 12 4.84 -10.84 -4.82
CA SER A 12 3.85 -11.30 -5.78
C SER A 12 2.93 -10.18 -6.26
N LYS A 13 3.03 -9.87 -7.57
CA LYS A 13 2.15 -8.90 -8.24
C LYS A 13 0.66 -9.23 -8.05
N SER A 14 0.31 -10.51 -8.06
CA SER A 14 -1.08 -10.98 -7.88
C SER A 14 -1.58 -10.73 -6.45
N ALA A 15 -0.74 -10.98 -5.45
CA ALA A 15 -1.08 -10.75 -4.05
C ALA A 15 -1.29 -9.25 -3.77
N ARG A 16 -0.38 -8.39 -4.26
CA ARG A 16 -0.52 -6.93 -4.16
C ARG A 16 -1.85 -6.47 -4.75
N ALA A 17 -2.13 -6.84 -6.00
CA ALA A 17 -3.34 -6.42 -6.69
C ALA A 17 -4.63 -6.92 -6.01
N PHE A 18 -4.61 -8.13 -5.44
CA PHE A 18 -5.72 -8.67 -4.69
C PHE A 18 -5.98 -7.89 -3.40
N LEU A 19 -4.93 -7.64 -2.60
CA LEU A 19 -5.06 -6.92 -1.34
C LEU A 19 -5.46 -5.45 -1.55
N SER A 20 -4.88 -4.78 -2.56
CA SER A 20 -5.24 -3.40 -2.91
C SER A 20 -6.74 -3.27 -3.21
N ARG A 21 -7.29 -4.18 -4.03
CA ARG A 21 -8.73 -4.18 -4.34
C ARG A 21 -9.62 -4.36 -3.12
N ILE A 22 -9.19 -5.15 -2.14
CA ILE A 22 -9.95 -5.35 -0.90
C ILE A 22 -9.96 -4.05 -0.09
N LEU A 23 -8.80 -3.44 0.11
CA LEU A 23 -8.65 -2.21 0.91
C LEU A 23 -9.34 -1.01 0.24
N GLU A 24 -9.24 -0.88 -1.08
CA GLU A 24 -9.96 0.14 -1.86
C GLU A 24 -11.48 0.03 -1.68
N ARG A 25 -12.02 -1.18 -1.56
CA ARG A 25 -13.45 -1.42 -1.27
C ARG A 25 -13.87 -0.90 0.11
N HIS A 26 -12.92 -0.77 1.03
CA HIS A 26 -13.12 -0.18 2.35
C HIS A 26 -12.81 1.33 2.38
N GLU A 27 -12.73 1.97 1.20
CA GLU A 27 -12.41 3.40 1.06
C GLU A 27 -11.03 3.78 1.63
N ILE A 28 -10.11 2.81 1.65
CA ILE A 28 -8.71 3.01 2.03
C ILE A 28 -7.91 3.24 0.74
N ALA A 29 -7.14 4.33 0.69
CA ALA A 29 -6.21 4.56 -0.40
C ALA A 29 -5.03 3.59 -0.26
N VAL A 30 -4.64 2.93 -1.34
CA VAL A 30 -3.57 1.92 -1.28
C VAL A 30 -2.43 2.32 -2.19
N ASP A 31 -1.24 2.38 -1.62
CA ASP A 31 0.01 2.40 -2.37
C ASP A 31 0.65 1.00 -2.27
N ALA A 32 1.37 0.58 -3.31
CA ALA A 32 1.95 -0.75 -3.39
C ALA A 32 3.45 -0.68 -3.70
N ALA A 33 4.25 -1.48 -2.99
CA ALA A 33 5.67 -1.65 -3.20
C ALA A 33 5.98 -3.12 -3.48
N GLU A 34 6.89 -3.37 -4.41
CA GLU A 34 7.27 -4.72 -4.83
C GLU A 34 8.39 -5.36 -4.01
N SER A 35 9.04 -4.57 -3.17
CA SER A 35 10.10 -5.03 -2.26
C SER A 35 10.16 -4.16 -1.01
N ALA A 36 10.89 -4.63 0.01
CA ALA A 36 11.13 -3.87 1.23
C ALA A 36 11.92 -2.58 0.95
N GLU A 37 12.88 -2.62 0.03
CA GLU A 37 13.67 -1.45 -0.36
C GLU A 37 12.80 -0.36 -1.00
N ALA A 38 11.92 -0.75 -1.93
CA ALA A 38 10.95 0.17 -2.54
C ALA A 38 9.98 0.75 -1.50
N ALA A 39 9.57 -0.06 -0.51
CA ALA A 39 8.72 0.39 0.58
C ALA A 39 9.44 1.40 1.49
N ILE A 40 10.71 1.14 1.83
CA ILE A 40 11.53 2.06 2.63
C ILE A 40 11.71 3.39 1.89
N GLU A 41 12.02 3.36 0.59
CA GLU A 41 12.13 4.58 -0.21
C GLU A 41 10.81 5.36 -0.22
N TYR A 42 9.69 4.67 -0.42
CA TYR A 42 8.36 5.27 -0.36
C TYR A 42 8.11 5.95 1.01
N LEU A 43 8.44 5.28 2.11
CA LEU A 43 8.24 5.79 3.48
C LEU A 43 9.08 7.03 3.81
N THR A 44 10.14 7.32 3.04
CA THR A 44 10.91 8.57 3.21
C THR A 44 10.14 9.80 2.73
N ARG A 45 9.20 9.63 1.79
CA ARG A 45 8.44 10.72 1.15
C ARG A 45 6.99 10.75 1.58
N ASN A 46 6.45 9.60 1.98
CA ASN A 46 5.04 9.40 2.26
C ASN A 46 4.85 8.80 3.66
N LYS A 47 3.73 9.11 4.31
CA LYS A 47 3.38 8.58 5.63
C LYS A 47 2.02 7.87 5.57
N PRO A 48 1.98 6.59 5.18
CA PRO A 48 0.76 5.81 5.24
C PRO A 48 0.33 5.63 6.70
N ASP A 49 -0.96 5.42 6.91
CA ASP A 49 -1.52 5.16 8.23
C ASP A 49 -1.25 3.72 8.69
N VAL A 50 -1.16 2.78 7.75
CA VAL A 50 -0.88 1.36 7.97
C VAL A 50 0.01 0.77 6.89
#